data_AF-A0A7J6SXA1-F1
#
_entry.id   AF-A0A7J6SXA1-F1
#
_cell.length_a   1.000
_cell.length_b   1.000
_cell.length_c   1.000
_cell.angle_alpha   90.00
_cell.angle_beta   90.00
_cell.angle_gamma   90.00
#
_symmetry.space_group_name_H-M   'P 1'
#
loop_
_entity.id
_entity.type
_entity.pdbx_description
1 polymer ?
#
loop_
_entity_poly.entity_id
_entity_poly.type
_entity_poly.pdbx_seq_one_letter_code
_entity_poly.pdbx_strand_id
1 'polypeptide(L)'
;MAVDFPVPTLPTAFSDPLPALREAIAEYAWPSLKRHLGPDPESILSCMEDPKITKPQPKPVPIHEPPKEDEEEKQRLQRRHWKRRNPDWRARKAGAGPLPLLYVPTRDYEVYANALVGYPARVKLYPGMPRTVKDFDKMEPGLLALEFGAEYIVPGGRFTSMYGWDSYFIISGLLSLSEPPEPRLLETAVSMLRQQVYEIENYGALLNANRSYFLNRSQPPFLSSTLMALLPYIKNDTKLVSRATAAIVKEYDNVWKCGHRYDRATGLSRYDGHPETLCRATEIGHYAWMKDLTGNARKRAIRSDMAIQESGHDTTARLTRTDACDIATVDLNCILYRIESDLAKLHEPSRDWRELARARRETMLHLMYIPTRGAFFDYNTKTGVVDSSVLSATGVSYPLWCGMVDRDRTTVDNLVKTLMTKLAAPGGVVSNDITDDHRG
;
A
#
# COMPACT_ATOMS: atom_id res chain seq x y z
N MET A 1 -60.44 26.49 26.53
CA MET A 1 -59.07 26.14 26.96
C MET A 1 -58.55 25.10 25.98
N ALA A 2 -57.87 25.53 24.92
CA ALA A 2 -57.10 24.62 24.07
C ALA A 2 -55.73 24.50 24.73
N VAL A 3 -55.36 23.27 25.11
CA VAL A 3 -54.07 22.96 25.70
C VAL A 3 -53.10 22.76 24.54
N ASP A 4 -52.26 23.77 24.28
CA ASP A 4 -51.11 23.62 23.39
C ASP A 4 -50.10 22.69 24.06
N PHE A 5 -49.90 21.52 23.47
CA PHE A 5 -48.75 20.68 23.80
C PHE A 5 -47.54 21.19 23.03
N PRO A 6 -46.42 21.52 23.69
CA PRO A 6 -45.21 21.90 22.99
C PRO A 6 -44.72 20.70 22.19
N VAL A 7 -44.66 20.84 20.87
CA VAL A 7 -43.92 19.92 20.00
C VAL A 7 -42.46 20.02 20.43
N PRO A 8 -41.80 18.91 20.82
CA PRO A 8 -40.37 18.95 21.12
C PRO A 8 -39.67 19.34 19.83
N THR A 9 -39.08 20.52 19.79
CA THR A 9 -38.05 20.83 18.81
C THR A 9 -36.94 19.82 19.05
N LEU A 10 -36.80 18.84 18.14
CA LEU A 10 -35.57 18.06 18.03
C LEU A 10 -34.41 19.07 18.05
N PRO A 11 -33.42 18.92 18.97
CA PRO A 11 -32.21 19.71 18.88
C PRO A 11 -31.69 19.52 17.46
N THR A 12 -31.51 20.62 16.73
CA THR A 12 -30.92 20.59 15.40
C THR A 12 -29.52 20.04 15.56
N ALA A 13 -29.35 18.73 15.40
CA ALA A 13 -28.06 18.03 15.49
C ALA A 13 -27.05 18.47 14.40
N PHE A 14 -27.35 19.55 13.67
CA PHE A 14 -26.60 20.06 12.52
C PHE A 14 -26.73 21.59 12.40
N SER A 15 -26.62 22.35 13.50
CA SER A 15 -26.59 23.83 13.38
C SER A 15 -25.30 24.34 12.72
N ASP A 16 -24.20 23.58 12.81
CA ASP A 16 -22.94 23.82 12.09
C ASP A 16 -22.46 22.52 11.42
N PRO A 17 -22.34 22.49 10.07
CA PRO A 17 -21.92 21.30 9.35
C PRO A 17 -20.45 20.91 9.60
N LEU A 18 -19.59 21.83 10.03
CA LEU A 18 -18.16 21.53 10.21
C LEU A 18 -17.88 20.68 11.46
N PRO A 19 -18.36 21.03 12.67
CA PRO A 19 -18.28 20.15 13.83
C PRO A 19 -18.96 18.82 13.61
N ALA A 20 -20.14 18.82 12.96
CA ALA A 20 -20.87 17.59 12.67
C ALA A 20 -20.09 16.64 11.75
N LEU A 21 -19.40 17.18 10.71
CA LEU A 21 -18.54 16.36 9.86
C LEU A 21 -17.32 15.82 10.62
N ARG A 22 -16.70 16.63 11.48
CA ARG A 22 -15.57 16.20 12.31
C ARG A 22 -15.96 15.07 13.26
N GLU A 23 -17.11 15.21 13.93
CA GLU A 23 -17.69 14.16 14.79
C GLU A 23 -18.06 12.92 13.98
N ALA A 24 -18.68 13.09 12.81
CA ALA A 24 -19.00 11.97 11.92
C ALA A 24 -17.76 11.18 11.50
N ILE A 25 -16.64 11.86 11.21
CA ILE A 25 -15.38 11.21 10.87
C ILE A 25 -14.82 10.43 12.07
N ALA A 26 -14.77 11.06 13.25
CA ALA A 26 -14.19 10.46 14.45
C ALA A 26 -15.01 9.26 14.97
N GLU A 27 -16.33 9.42 15.08
CA GLU A 27 -17.21 8.46 15.77
C GLU A 27 -17.79 7.39 14.83
N TYR A 28 -17.81 7.61 13.51
CA TYR A 28 -18.44 6.69 12.57
C TYR A 28 -17.50 6.26 11.43
N ALA A 29 -16.85 7.19 10.75
CA ALA A 29 -16.02 6.85 9.59
C ALA A 29 -14.82 5.98 10.00
N TRP A 30 -13.99 6.41 10.95
CA TRP A 30 -12.83 5.62 11.37
C TRP A 30 -13.21 4.26 11.96
N PRO A 31 -14.17 4.14 12.88
CA PRO A 31 -14.61 2.84 13.38
C PRO A 31 -15.12 1.91 12.28
N SER A 32 -15.84 2.41 11.27
CA SER A 32 -16.36 1.58 10.16
C SER A 32 -15.26 1.05 9.23
N LEU A 33 -14.14 1.77 9.13
CA LEU A 33 -12.98 1.42 8.30
C LEU A 33 -11.92 0.61 9.06
N LYS A 34 -12.04 0.50 10.38
CA LYS A 34 -11.15 -0.26 11.23
C LYS A 34 -11.30 -1.76 10.99
N ARG A 35 -10.18 -2.48 11.01
CA ARG A 35 -10.06 -3.92 10.86
C ARG A 35 -9.10 -4.47 11.90
N HIS A 36 -9.29 -5.73 12.27
CA HIS A 36 -8.53 -6.35 13.35
C HIS A 36 -8.23 -7.81 13.06
N LEU A 37 -6.95 -8.14 12.85
CA LEU A 37 -6.50 -9.52 12.75
C LEU A 37 -6.12 -10.03 14.14
N GLY A 38 -7.13 -10.20 14.99
CA GLY A 38 -6.98 -10.54 16.41
C GLY A 38 -7.62 -11.87 16.80
N PRO A 39 -7.89 -12.08 18.10
CA PRO A 39 -8.46 -13.34 18.59
C PRO A 39 -9.89 -13.61 18.13
N ASP A 40 -10.62 -12.59 17.67
CA ASP A 40 -11.95 -12.76 17.10
C ASP A 40 -11.87 -13.36 15.68
N PRO A 41 -12.32 -14.62 15.48
CA PRO A 41 -12.21 -15.29 14.20
C PRO A 41 -13.13 -14.68 13.14
N GLU A 42 -14.25 -14.07 13.53
CA GLU A 42 -15.18 -13.41 12.60
C GLU A 42 -14.56 -12.16 11.99
N SER A 43 -13.86 -11.36 12.80
CA SER A 43 -13.06 -10.23 12.31
C SER A 43 -11.98 -10.67 11.32
N ILE A 44 -11.25 -11.76 11.61
CA ILE A 44 -10.25 -12.31 10.66
C ILE A 44 -10.92 -12.73 9.34
N LEU A 45 -12.04 -13.46 9.41
CA LEU A 45 -12.77 -13.90 8.22
C LEU A 45 -13.27 -12.72 7.37
N SER A 46 -13.79 -11.67 8.00
CA SER A 46 -14.20 -10.45 7.31
C SER A 46 -13.03 -9.79 6.58
N CYS A 47 -11.84 -9.76 7.21
CA CYS A 47 -10.64 -9.26 6.55
C CYS A 47 -10.21 -10.14 5.37
N MET A 48 -10.51 -11.44 5.38
CA MET A 48 -10.16 -12.36 4.30
C MET A 48 -11.06 -12.19 3.07
N GLU A 49 -12.23 -11.56 3.19
CA GLU A 49 -13.12 -11.27 2.06
C GLU A 49 -12.45 -10.37 1.01
N ASP A 50 -12.53 -10.78 -0.25
CA ASP A 50 -11.90 -10.08 -1.37
C ASP A 50 -12.87 -9.88 -2.54
N PRO A 51 -13.61 -8.76 -2.56
CA PRO A 51 -14.59 -8.49 -3.60
C PRO A 51 -13.97 -8.31 -5.00
N LYS A 52 -12.64 -8.17 -5.11
CA LYS A 52 -11.94 -7.98 -6.39
C LYS A 52 -11.75 -9.29 -7.16
N ILE A 53 -11.81 -10.44 -6.47
CA ILE A 53 -11.52 -11.75 -7.05
C ILE A 53 -12.71 -12.73 -6.90
N THR A 54 -13.67 -12.48 -6.01
CA THR A 54 -14.76 -13.44 -5.72
C THR A 54 -15.87 -13.54 -6.77
N LYS A 55 -16.20 -14.80 -7.11
CA LYS A 55 -17.56 -15.32 -7.40
C LYS A 55 -18.04 -16.17 -6.19
N PRO A 56 -19.34 -16.47 -6.00
CA PRO A 56 -20.00 -16.62 -4.67
C PRO A 56 -19.56 -17.83 -3.81
N GLN A 57 -19.70 -17.69 -2.48
CA GLN A 57 -19.26 -18.64 -1.44
C GLN A 57 -20.27 -19.76 -1.11
N PRO A 58 -19.79 -20.98 -0.77
CA PRO A 58 -20.55 -21.97 0.02
C PRO A 58 -19.87 -22.40 1.35
N LYS A 59 -20.64 -23.15 2.17
CA LYS A 59 -20.46 -23.44 3.62
C LYS A 59 -19.19 -24.25 4.06
N PRO A 60 -18.77 -24.17 5.35
CA PRO A 60 -17.45 -24.61 5.88
C PRO A 60 -17.24 -26.13 6.03
N VAL A 61 -15.97 -26.59 5.89
CA VAL A 61 -15.36 -27.70 6.66
C VAL A 61 -13.87 -27.38 6.93
N PRO A 62 -13.31 -27.56 8.14
CA PRO A 62 -11.90 -27.26 8.44
C PRO A 62 -10.91 -28.26 7.84
N ILE A 63 -9.74 -27.79 7.36
CA ILE A 63 -8.58 -28.61 6.98
C ILE A 63 -7.32 -28.01 7.65
N HIS A 64 -6.65 -28.80 8.48
CA HIS A 64 -5.25 -28.57 8.87
C HIS A 64 -4.38 -29.52 8.03
N GLU A 65 -3.36 -29.01 7.34
CA GLU A 65 -2.39 -29.84 6.61
C GLU A 65 -1.15 -30.10 7.50
N PRO A 66 -0.94 -31.32 8.00
CA PRO A 66 0.33 -31.72 8.61
C PRO A 66 1.34 -32.20 7.55
N PRO A 67 2.65 -32.26 7.86
CA PRO A 67 3.71 -32.66 6.93
C PRO A 67 3.67 -34.18 6.60
N LYS A 68 4.28 -34.55 5.46
CA LYS A 68 4.16 -35.88 4.82
C LYS A 68 5.19 -36.92 5.30
N GLU A 69 4.75 -38.18 5.45
CA GLU A 69 5.61 -39.38 5.36
C GLU A 69 4.87 -40.68 4.91
N ASP A 70 5.58 -41.43 4.06
CA ASP A 70 5.46 -42.73 3.33
C ASP A 70 4.12 -43.33 2.81
N GLU A 71 4.20 -43.83 1.55
CA GLU A 71 3.13 -43.73 0.53
C GLU A 71 2.31 -45.01 0.21
N GLU A 72 2.85 -46.22 0.12
CA GLU A 72 2.08 -47.27 -0.59
C GLU A 72 1.05 -48.07 0.24
N GLU A 73 1.29 -48.29 1.54
CA GLU A 73 0.39 -49.11 2.38
C GLU A 73 -0.81 -48.31 2.93
N LYS A 74 -0.67 -46.98 3.00
CA LYS A 74 -1.75 -46.02 3.29
C LYS A 74 -2.78 -45.95 2.17
N GLN A 75 -2.37 -46.01 0.90
CA GLN A 75 -3.25 -45.74 -0.24
C GLN A 75 -4.42 -46.72 -0.40
N ARG A 76 -4.27 -48.00 -0.02
CA ARG A 76 -5.26 -49.04 -0.33
C ARG A 76 -6.39 -49.10 0.71
N LEU A 77 -6.08 -48.91 1.99
CA LEU A 77 -7.06 -48.78 3.08
C LEU A 77 -7.63 -47.36 3.18
N GLN A 78 -6.84 -46.32 2.85
CA GLN A 78 -7.37 -44.96 2.69
C GLN A 78 -8.44 -44.91 1.63
N ARG A 79 -8.29 -45.43 0.40
CA ARG A 79 -9.31 -45.23 -0.67
C ARG A 79 -10.76 -45.63 -0.30
N ARG A 80 -11.00 -46.65 0.54
CA ARG A 80 -12.37 -47.04 0.96
C ARG A 80 -12.88 -46.23 2.16
N HIS A 81 -11.99 -45.82 3.06
CA HIS A 81 -12.33 -44.99 4.22
C HIS A 81 -12.39 -43.49 3.85
N TRP A 82 -11.55 -43.06 2.91
CA TRP A 82 -11.47 -41.78 2.19
C TRP A 82 -12.80 -41.48 1.53
N LYS A 83 -13.41 -42.35 0.72
CA LYS A 83 -14.73 -42.08 0.07
C LYS A 83 -15.88 -41.78 1.04
N ARG A 84 -15.85 -42.34 2.26
CA ARG A 84 -16.86 -42.09 3.31
C ARG A 84 -16.53 -40.86 4.17
N ARG A 85 -15.25 -40.50 4.28
CA ARG A 85 -14.69 -39.37 5.05
C ARG A 85 -14.11 -38.23 4.16
N ASN A 86 -14.44 -38.17 2.86
CA ASN A 86 -13.95 -37.12 1.94
C ASN A 86 -15.03 -36.09 1.61
N PRO A 87 -14.96 -34.92 2.25
CA PRO A 87 -15.59 -33.70 1.78
C PRO A 87 -15.14 -33.31 0.36
N ASP A 88 -13.89 -33.54 -0.04
CA ASP A 88 -13.39 -33.14 -1.37
C ASP A 88 -14.09 -33.83 -2.54
N TRP A 89 -14.48 -35.11 -2.37
CA TRP A 89 -15.29 -35.80 -3.39
C TRP A 89 -16.71 -35.22 -3.46
N ARG A 90 -17.27 -34.74 -2.34
CA ARG A 90 -18.62 -34.12 -2.30
C ARG A 90 -18.60 -32.66 -2.75
N ALA A 91 -17.54 -31.91 -2.44
CA ALA A 91 -17.32 -30.53 -2.84
C ALA A 91 -16.98 -30.41 -4.34
N ARG A 92 -16.11 -31.29 -4.87
CA ARG A 92 -15.86 -31.40 -6.32
C ARG A 92 -17.10 -31.84 -7.10
N LYS A 93 -18.00 -32.62 -6.47
CA LYS A 93 -19.30 -33.01 -7.05
C LYS A 93 -20.37 -31.91 -6.94
N ALA A 94 -20.17 -30.89 -6.10
CA ALA A 94 -21.10 -29.79 -5.84
C ALA A 94 -20.74 -28.46 -6.53
N GLY A 95 -19.63 -28.39 -7.27
CA GLY A 95 -19.29 -27.23 -8.13
C GLY A 95 -18.77 -25.98 -7.42
N ALA A 96 -18.21 -26.10 -6.22
CA ALA A 96 -17.79 -24.97 -5.37
C ALA A 96 -16.29 -24.60 -5.50
N GLY A 97 -15.98 -23.29 -5.42
CA GLY A 97 -14.60 -22.76 -5.35
C GLY A 97 -13.92 -22.97 -3.98
N PRO A 98 -12.62 -22.61 -3.83
CA PRO A 98 -11.86 -22.85 -2.59
C PRO A 98 -12.22 -21.87 -1.46
N LEU A 99 -12.09 -22.32 -0.20
CA LEU A 99 -12.28 -21.48 1.00
C LEU A 99 -11.27 -20.32 1.05
N PRO A 100 -11.62 -19.19 1.71
CA PRO A 100 -10.72 -18.08 1.99
C PRO A 100 -9.38 -18.55 2.56
N LEU A 101 -8.30 -17.88 2.15
CA LEU A 101 -6.93 -18.27 2.47
C LEU A 101 -6.17 -17.15 3.18
N LEU A 102 -5.53 -17.50 4.29
CA LEU A 102 -4.61 -16.65 5.05
C LEU A 102 -3.21 -17.26 4.97
N TYR A 103 -2.24 -16.48 4.48
CA TYR A 103 -0.82 -16.82 4.57
C TYR A 103 -0.21 -16.19 5.81
N VAL A 104 0.47 -16.99 6.63
CA VAL A 104 1.00 -16.58 7.93
C VAL A 104 2.50 -16.88 8.01
N PRO A 105 3.34 -15.91 8.42
CA PRO A 105 4.74 -16.17 8.75
C PRO A 105 4.88 -17.25 9.82
N THR A 106 5.95 -18.05 9.77
CA THR A 106 6.14 -19.20 10.67
C THR A 106 5.97 -18.86 12.15
N ARG A 107 6.45 -17.69 12.56
CA ARG A 107 6.38 -17.23 13.96
C ARG A 107 4.95 -17.10 14.49
N ASP A 108 4.00 -16.70 13.63
CA ASP A 108 2.62 -16.41 14.03
C ASP A 108 1.64 -17.49 13.57
N TYR A 109 2.14 -18.58 12.96
CA TYR A 109 1.30 -19.63 12.41
C TYR A 109 0.37 -20.22 13.47
N GLU A 110 0.90 -20.59 14.64
CA GLU A 110 0.13 -21.22 15.71
C GLU A 110 -0.98 -20.30 16.23
N VAL A 111 -0.72 -18.99 16.40
CA VAL A 111 -1.73 -18.07 16.94
C VAL A 111 -2.90 -17.89 15.97
N TYR A 112 -2.62 -17.74 14.67
CA TYR A 112 -3.68 -17.64 13.65
C TYR A 112 -4.39 -18.98 13.40
N ALA A 113 -3.64 -20.09 13.39
CA ALA A 113 -4.21 -21.42 13.19
C ALA A 113 -5.20 -21.74 14.33
N ASN A 114 -4.82 -21.45 15.58
CA ASN A 114 -5.68 -21.65 16.75
C ASN A 114 -6.91 -20.72 16.73
N ALA A 115 -6.74 -19.45 16.36
CA ALA A 115 -7.86 -18.52 16.24
C ALA A 115 -8.91 -18.99 15.20
N LEU A 116 -8.48 -19.64 14.12
CA LEU A 116 -9.38 -20.07 13.03
C LEU A 116 -9.82 -21.53 13.12
N VAL A 117 -9.53 -22.25 14.22
CA VAL A 117 -10.00 -23.64 14.41
C VAL A 117 -11.52 -23.68 14.36
N GLY A 118 -12.07 -24.50 13.46
CA GLY A 118 -13.52 -24.69 13.31
C GLY A 118 -14.21 -23.69 12.38
N TYR A 119 -13.50 -22.71 11.83
CA TYR A 119 -14.04 -21.69 10.93
C TYR A 119 -13.77 -22.02 9.43
N PRO A 120 -14.56 -21.47 8.48
CA PRO A 120 -14.40 -21.65 7.02
C PRO A 120 -13.14 -21.00 6.42
N ALA A 121 -11.96 -21.24 6.99
CA ALA A 121 -10.72 -20.65 6.52
C ALA A 121 -9.64 -21.71 6.27
N ARG A 122 -8.73 -21.40 5.35
CA ARG A 122 -7.46 -22.10 5.20
C ARG A 122 -6.35 -21.22 5.75
N VAL A 123 -5.48 -21.80 6.58
CA VAL A 123 -4.27 -21.13 7.09
C VAL A 123 -3.06 -21.86 6.54
N LYS A 124 -2.25 -21.17 5.74
CA LYS A 124 -1.01 -21.72 5.18
C LYS A 124 0.19 -20.94 5.69
N LEU A 125 1.31 -21.64 5.87
CA LEU A 125 2.59 -20.98 6.06
C LEU A 125 2.90 -20.10 4.84
N TYR A 126 3.36 -18.87 5.09
CA TYR A 126 3.84 -17.98 4.04
C TYR A 126 5.09 -18.60 3.39
N PRO A 127 5.09 -18.88 2.07
CA PRO A 127 6.17 -19.62 1.42
C PRO A 127 7.40 -18.76 1.09
N GLY A 128 7.38 -17.47 1.45
CA GLY A 128 8.40 -16.49 1.06
C GLY A 128 8.04 -15.70 -0.19
N MET A 129 8.87 -14.70 -0.51
CA MET A 129 8.65 -13.81 -1.65
C MET A 129 8.81 -14.57 -2.98
N PRO A 130 7.86 -14.43 -3.92
CA PRO A 130 7.93 -15.09 -5.22
C PRO A 130 9.10 -14.49 -6.03
N ARG A 131 10.02 -15.35 -6.51
CA ARG A 131 11.21 -14.91 -7.25
C ARG A 131 11.02 -14.94 -8.75
N THR A 132 10.12 -15.78 -9.24
CA THR A 132 9.82 -15.94 -10.67
C THR A 132 8.32 -15.80 -10.93
N VAL A 133 7.94 -15.49 -12.17
CA VAL A 133 6.54 -15.51 -12.62
C VAL A 133 5.87 -16.85 -12.29
N LYS A 134 6.59 -17.97 -12.46
CA LYS A 134 6.08 -19.31 -12.14
C LYS A 134 5.80 -19.51 -10.65
N ASP A 135 6.61 -18.91 -9.78
CA ASP A 135 6.37 -18.99 -8.33
C ASP A 135 5.14 -18.16 -7.95
N PHE A 136 5.04 -16.96 -8.53
CA PHE A 136 3.89 -16.07 -8.35
C PHE A 136 2.58 -16.72 -8.85
N ASP A 137 2.61 -17.35 -10.03
CA ASP A 137 1.48 -18.04 -10.66
C ASP A 137 0.95 -19.24 -9.88
N LYS A 138 1.80 -19.87 -9.07
CA LYS A 138 1.38 -20.95 -8.17
C LYS A 138 0.71 -20.46 -6.90
N MET A 139 0.90 -19.19 -6.51
CA MET A 139 0.31 -18.66 -5.29
C MET A 139 -1.19 -18.44 -5.50
N GLU A 140 -2.00 -19.06 -4.63
CA GLU A 140 -3.43 -18.80 -4.57
C GLU A 140 -3.68 -17.38 -4.02
N PRO A 141 -4.69 -16.65 -4.52
CA PRO A 141 -5.15 -15.42 -3.90
C PRO A 141 -5.53 -15.64 -2.42
N GLY A 142 -5.02 -14.78 -1.55
CA GLY A 142 -5.26 -14.85 -0.11
C GLY A 142 -4.82 -13.59 0.61
N LEU A 143 -5.27 -13.43 1.85
CA LEU A 143 -4.79 -12.40 2.77
C LEU A 143 -3.39 -12.78 3.28
N LEU A 144 -2.54 -11.78 3.46
CA LEU A 144 -1.30 -11.92 4.21
C LEU A 144 -1.56 -11.45 5.65
N ALA A 145 -1.13 -12.26 6.62
CA ALA A 145 -1.23 -11.91 8.03
C ALA A 145 -0.56 -10.56 8.33
N LEU A 146 -0.94 -9.96 9.44
CA LEU A 146 -0.24 -8.81 10.00
C LEU A 146 0.14 -9.13 11.46
N GLU A 147 0.62 -8.16 12.23
CA GLU A 147 0.89 -8.38 13.66
C GLU A 147 -0.43 -8.77 14.36
N PHE A 148 -0.46 -9.98 14.92
CA PHE A 148 -1.66 -10.54 15.54
C PHE A 148 -2.13 -9.66 16.70
N GLY A 149 -3.42 -9.31 16.69
CA GLY A 149 -4.04 -8.47 17.70
C GLY A 149 -3.88 -6.96 17.47
N ALA A 150 -3.10 -6.52 16.47
CA ALA A 150 -3.02 -5.12 16.09
C ALA A 150 -4.12 -4.74 15.08
N GLU A 151 -4.67 -3.54 15.25
CA GLU A 151 -5.68 -2.93 14.40
C GLU A 151 -5.04 -2.18 13.22
N TYR A 152 -5.81 -2.04 12.14
CA TYR A 152 -5.49 -1.16 11.02
C TYR A 152 -6.76 -0.56 10.42
N ILE A 153 -6.61 0.48 9.60
CA ILE A 153 -7.72 1.10 8.87
C ILE A 153 -7.52 0.86 7.37
N VAL A 154 -8.62 0.60 6.67
CA VAL A 154 -8.64 0.41 5.21
C VAL A 154 -9.11 1.67 4.49
N PRO A 155 -8.81 1.86 3.19
CA PRO A 155 -9.31 3.00 2.42
C PRO A 155 -10.85 3.03 2.31
N GLY A 156 -11.50 1.86 2.29
CA GLY A 156 -12.95 1.72 2.25
C GLY A 156 -13.52 1.14 0.96
N GLY A 157 -14.81 0.80 0.98
CA GLY A 157 -15.50 0.18 -0.17
C GLY A 157 -14.92 -1.17 -0.55
N ARG A 158 -14.53 -1.34 -1.83
CA ARG A 158 -13.93 -2.60 -2.34
C ARG A 158 -12.50 -2.86 -1.81
N PHE A 159 -11.91 -1.91 -1.11
CA PHE A 159 -10.56 -1.99 -0.57
C PHE A 159 -10.60 -2.47 0.88
N THR A 160 -10.53 -3.78 1.07
CA THR A 160 -10.66 -4.46 2.39
C THR A 160 -9.32 -4.80 3.06
N SER A 161 -8.22 -4.36 2.47
CA SER A 161 -6.84 -4.63 2.90
C SER A 161 -6.16 -3.37 3.42
N MET A 162 -5.10 -3.55 4.21
CA MET A 162 -4.21 -2.45 4.54
C MET A 162 -3.45 -2.05 3.28
N TYR A 163 -3.46 -0.76 2.93
CA TYR A 163 -2.75 -0.22 1.77
C TYR A 163 -1.52 0.57 2.20
N GLY A 164 -0.44 0.50 1.43
CA GLY A 164 0.86 1.05 1.80
C GLY A 164 0.83 2.56 2.06
N TRP A 165 0.60 3.37 1.02
CA TRP A 165 0.67 4.83 1.12
C TRP A 165 -0.58 5.48 1.75
N ASP A 166 -1.78 4.92 1.55
CA ASP A 166 -3.02 5.39 2.17
C ASP A 166 -2.89 5.43 3.69
N SER A 167 -2.19 4.44 4.27
CA SER A 167 -1.95 4.34 5.70
C SER A 167 -1.27 5.59 6.29
N TYR A 168 -0.36 6.25 5.57
CA TYR A 168 0.28 7.49 6.04
C TYR A 168 -0.73 8.64 6.15
N PHE A 169 -1.61 8.79 5.15
CA PHE A 169 -2.63 9.84 5.15
C PHE A 169 -3.73 9.56 6.17
N ILE A 170 -4.11 8.29 6.33
CA ILE A 170 -5.04 7.87 7.39
C ILE A 170 -4.46 8.19 8.78
N ILE A 171 -3.20 7.81 9.03
CA ILE A 171 -2.52 8.14 10.30
C ILE A 171 -2.48 9.65 10.52
N SER A 172 -2.16 10.43 9.48
CA SER A 172 -2.20 11.89 9.56
C SER A 172 -3.60 12.42 9.94
N GLY A 173 -4.66 11.84 9.38
CA GLY A 173 -6.05 12.15 9.74
C GLY A 173 -6.40 11.79 11.18
N LEU A 174 -5.99 10.61 11.66
CA LEU A 174 -6.19 10.18 13.04
C LEU A 174 -5.54 11.14 14.05
N LEU A 175 -4.35 11.66 13.71
CA LEU A 175 -3.62 12.61 14.55
C LEU A 175 -4.18 14.04 14.50
N SER A 176 -4.82 14.43 13.39
CA SER A 176 -5.24 15.83 13.15
C SER A 176 -6.65 16.15 13.67
N LEU A 177 -7.38 15.14 14.17
CA LEU A 177 -8.75 15.33 14.64
C LEU A 177 -8.85 16.09 15.96
N SER A 178 -7.77 16.28 16.71
CA SER A 178 -7.70 17.07 17.95
C SER A 178 -6.24 17.38 18.30
N GLU A 179 -6.02 18.44 19.07
CA GLU A 179 -4.69 18.78 19.60
C GLU A 179 -4.78 18.94 21.13
N PRO A 180 -4.14 18.05 21.93
CA PRO A 180 -3.40 16.85 21.49
C PRO A 180 -4.31 15.78 20.85
N PRO A 181 -3.75 14.81 20.09
CA PRO A 181 -4.52 13.74 19.47
C PRO A 181 -5.33 12.93 20.48
N GLU A 182 -6.53 12.51 20.07
CA GLU A 182 -7.39 11.67 20.90
C GLU A 182 -6.73 10.32 21.21
N PRO A 183 -6.70 9.86 22.48
CA PRO A 183 -5.97 8.66 22.87
C PRO A 183 -6.31 7.40 22.07
N ARG A 184 -7.59 7.16 21.76
CA ARG A 184 -8.05 5.97 21.02
C ARG A 184 -7.60 5.98 19.55
N LEU A 185 -7.61 7.16 18.93
CA LEU A 185 -7.16 7.34 17.56
C LEU A 185 -5.64 7.27 17.47
N LEU A 186 -4.94 7.82 18.47
CA LEU A 186 -3.49 7.70 18.60
C LEU A 186 -3.05 6.24 18.76
N GLU A 187 -3.75 5.45 19.60
CA GLU A 187 -3.50 4.01 19.73
C GLU A 187 -3.67 3.28 18.39
N THR A 188 -4.74 3.61 17.66
CA THR A 188 -4.98 3.06 16.31
C THR A 188 -3.85 3.44 15.34
N ALA A 189 -3.37 4.68 15.39
CA ALA A 189 -2.27 5.16 14.55
C ALA A 189 -0.94 4.45 14.87
N VAL A 190 -0.63 4.26 16.15
CA VAL A 190 0.54 3.49 16.59
C VAL A 190 0.40 2.02 16.17
N SER A 191 -0.81 1.45 16.26
CA SER A 191 -1.09 0.10 15.76
C SER A 191 -0.83 -0.04 14.26
N MET A 192 -1.26 0.93 13.45
CA MET A 192 -0.96 0.93 12.01
C MET A 192 0.55 1.01 11.72
N LEU A 193 1.33 1.78 12.49
CA LEU A 193 2.79 1.77 12.39
C LEU A 193 3.36 0.36 12.63
N ARG A 194 2.85 -0.38 13.63
CA ARG A 194 3.27 -1.78 13.89
C ARG A 194 2.99 -2.67 12.68
N GLN A 195 1.85 -2.49 12.04
CA GLN A 195 1.50 -3.26 10.83
C GLN A 195 2.42 -2.95 9.64
N GLN A 196 2.75 -1.67 9.41
CA GLN A 196 3.72 -1.30 8.36
C GLN A 196 5.10 -1.93 8.61
N VAL A 197 5.56 -1.90 9.87
CA VAL A 197 6.81 -2.55 10.29
C VAL A 197 6.75 -4.07 10.09
N TYR A 198 5.63 -4.70 10.46
CA TYR A 198 5.42 -6.13 10.32
C TYR A 198 5.53 -6.59 8.86
N GLU A 199 4.93 -5.85 7.92
CA GLU A 199 5.02 -6.20 6.50
C GLU A 199 6.46 -6.19 6.00
N ILE A 200 7.24 -5.15 6.34
CA ILE A 200 8.64 -5.08 5.92
C ILE A 200 9.47 -6.19 6.58
N GLU A 201 9.23 -6.50 7.85
CA GLU A 201 9.93 -7.57 8.57
C GLU A 201 9.69 -8.94 7.92
N ASN A 202 8.44 -9.26 7.58
CA ASN A 202 8.03 -10.60 7.14
C ASN A 202 7.93 -10.79 5.61
N TYR A 203 7.60 -9.73 4.88
CA TYR A 203 7.36 -9.72 3.44
C TYR A 203 8.42 -8.92 2.67
N GLY A 204 9.27 -8.16 3.37
CA GLY A 204 10.44 -7.50 2.80
C GLY A 204 10.20 -6.12 2.18
N ALA A 205 8.95 -5.67 2.11
CA ALA A 205 8.54 -4.36 1.65
C ALA A 205 7.19 -3.98 2.29
N LEU A 206 6.86 -2.69 2.32
CA LEU A 206 5.49 -2.25 2.56
C LEU A 206 4.70 -2.46 1.26
N LEU A 207 3.81 -3.45 1.24
CA LEU A 207 3.16 -3.91 0.02
C LEU A 207 2.13 -2.87 -0.46
N ASN A 208 1.74 -2.98 -1.74
CA ASN A 208 0.60 -2.21 -2.24
C ASN A 208 -0.64 -2.45 -1.36
N ALA A 209 -0.94 -3.71 -1.08
CA ALA A 209 -1.79 -4.09 0.04
C ALA A 209 -1.43 -5.49 0.54
N ASN A 210 -1.87 -5.88 1.73
CA ASN A 210 -1.57 -7.19 2.35
C ASN A 210 -2.30 -8.39 1.71
N ARG A 211 -2.17 -8.56 0.39
CA ARG A 211 -2.73 -9.67 -0.39
C ARG A 211 -1.63 -10.39 -1.16
N SER A 212 -1.75 -11.70 -1.32
CA SER A 212 -0.72 -12.52 -1.97
C SER A 212 -0.40 -12.07 -3.41
N TYR A 213 -1.41 -11.59 -4.15
CA TYR A 213 -1.23 -11.05 -5.50
C TYR A 213 -0.63 -9.64 -5.56
N PHE A 214 -0.21 -9.09 -4.41
CA PHE A 214 0.57 -7.86 -4.33
C PHE A 214 2.00 -8.08 -3.81
N LEU A 215 2.43 -9.34 -3.59
CA LEU A 215 3.78 -9.68 -3.16
C LEU A 215 4.90 -9.28 -4.14
N ASN A 216 4.57 -8.83 -5.35
CA ASN A 216 5.55 -8.34 -6.33
C ASN A 216 5.56 -6.81 -6.47
N ARG A 217 4.81 -6.09 -5.61
CA ARG A 217 4.59 -4.66 -5.75
C ARG A 217 4.41 -3.93 -4.42
N SER A 218 5.09 -2.80 -4.32
CA SER A 218 5.05 -1.87 -3.20
C SER A 218 3.99 -0.77 -3.43
N GLN A 219 4.06 0.27 -2.62
CA GLN A 219 3.50 1.61 -2.87
C GLN A 219 4.49 2.70 -2.43
N PRO A 220 4.21 4.01 -2.69
CA PRO A 220 5.09 5.11 -2.26
C PRO A 220 5.49 5.01 -0.76
N PRO A 221 6.79 5.02 -0.41
CA PRO A 221 7.27 4.55 0.89
C PRO A 221 7.27 5.63 1.99
N PHE A 222 6.12 5.88 2.61
CA PHE A 222 5.97 6.94 3.62
C PHE A 222 6.33 6.52 5.07
N LEU A 223 6.90 5.34 5.31
CA LEU A 223 7.13 4.83 6.67
C LEU A 223 8.01 5.74 7.54
N SER A 224 9.05 6.39 6.98
CA SER A 224 9.87 7.34 7.76
C SER A 224 9.03 8.53 8.24
N SER A 225 8.19 9.08 7.37
CA SER A 225 7.31 10.20 7.69
C SER A 225 6.23 9.80 8.70
N THR A 226 5.68 8.58 8.59
CA THR A 226 4.78 8.01 9.61
C THR A 226 5.48 7.95 10.98
N LEU A 227 6.69 7.39 11.04
CA LEU A 227 7.45 7.28 12.28
C LEU A 227 7.72 8.68 12.87
N MET A 228 8.17 9.63 12.06
CA MET A 228 8.46 10.99 12.51
C MET A 228 7.21 11.71 13.04
N ALA A 229 6.03 11.49 12.44
CA ALA A 229 4.77 12.06 12.91
C ALA A 229 4.33 11.48 14.26
N LEU A 230 4.58 10.19 14.51
CA LEU A 230 4.21 9.51 15.75
C LEU A 230 5.27 9.62 16.85
N LEU A 231 6.52 9.94 16.51
CA LEU A 231 7.65 9.98 17.44
C LEU A 231 7.39 10.81 18.72
N PRO A 232 6.76 12.01 18.67
CA PRO A 232 6.46 12.78 19.88
C PRO A 232 5.53 12.07 20.87
N TYR A 233 4.76 11.08 20.40
CA TYR A 233 3.74 10.38 21.17
C TYR A 233 4.20 9.00 21.65
N ILE A 234 5.26 8.43 21.06
CA ILE A 234 5.84 7.14 21.47
C ILE A 234 6.88 7.36 22.57
N LYS A 235 6.43 7.55 23.82
CA LYS A 235 7.32 7.89 24.94
C LYS A 235 8.09 6.70 25.53
N ASN A 236 7.51 5.49 25.50
CA ASN A 236 8.02 4.34 26.25
C ASN A 236 8.21 3.07 25.40
N ASP A 237 8.09 3.15 24.07
CA ASP A 237 8.30 2.00 23.18
C ASP A 237 9.51 2.24 22.25
N THR A 238 10.69 2.34 22.86
CA THR A 238 11.96 2.48 22.15
C THR A 238 12.24 1.30 21.23
N LYS A 239 11.67 0.12 21.55
CA LYS A 239 11.76 -1.08 20.71
C LYS A 239 10.98 -0.91 19.41
N LEU A 240 9.76 -0.35 19.44
CA LEU A 240 9.00 -0.03 18.24
C LEU A 240 9.75 1.00 17.38
N VAL A 241 10.28 2.07 17.97
CA VAL A 241 11.06 3.06 17.23
C VAL A 241 12.28 2.41 16.56
N SER A 242 13.05 1.61 17.30
CA SER A 242 14.21 0.89 16.75
C SER A 242 13.83 -0.09 15.65
N ARG A 243 12.76 -0.87 15.81
CA ARG A 243 12.22 -1.76 14.76
C ARG A 243 11.79 -0.98 13.53
N ALA A 244 11.09 0.14 13.70
CA ALA A 244 10.65 0.98 12.61
C ALA A 244 11.83 1.59 11.85
N THR A 245 12.83 2.13 12.56
CA THR A 245 14.07 2.63 11.94
C THR A 245 14.79 1.52 11.15
N ALA A 246 14.91 0.32 11.72
CA ALA A 246 15.52 -0.83 11.03
C ALA A 246 14.70 -1.27 9.79
N ALA A 247 13.37 -1.25 9.88
CA ALA A 247 12.49 -1.55 8.77
C ALA A 247 12.63 -0.51 7.63
N ILE A 248 12.71 0.79 7.95
CA ILE A 248 12.93 1.85 6.97
C ILE A 248 14.26 1.62 6.23
N VAL A 249 15.35 1.32 6.95
CA VAL A 249 16.66 1.02 6.31
C VAL A 249 16.58 -0.23 5.45
N LYS A 250 15.94 -1.30 5.96
CA LYS A 250 15.75 -2.56 5.23
C LYS A 250 14.99 -2.36 3.93
N GLU A 251 13.90 -1.59 3.94
CA GLU A 251 13.10 -1.29 2.77
C GLU A 251 13.85 -0.37 1.79
N TYR A 252 14.49 0.69 2.29
CA TYR A 252 15.32 1.59 1.49
C TYR A 252 16.39 0.81 0.72
N ASP A 253 17.12 -0.09 1.38
CA ASP A 253 18.20 -0.86 0.76
C ASP A 253 17.69 -1.98 -0.16
N ASN A 254 16.68 -2.75 0.27
CA ASN A 254 16.29 -3.98 -0.43
C ASN A 254 15.12 -3.80 -1.40
N VAL A 255 14.52 -2.61 -1.46
CA VAL A 255 13.43 -2.29 -2.40
C VAL A 255 13.83 -1.13 -3.29
N TRP A 256 14.15 0.02 -2.71
CA TRP A 256 14.23 1.29 -3.45
C TRP A 256 15.61 1.62 -4.00
N LYS A 257 16.68 1.23 -3.30
CA LYS A 257 18.07 1.45 -3.72
C LYS A 257 18.75 0.17 -4.24
N CYS A 258 17.97 -0.75 -4.81
CA CYS A 258 18.49 -1.99 -5.37
C CYS A 258 17.84 -2.41 -6.69
N GLY A 259 18.42 -3.45 -7.29
CA GLY A 259 17.84 -4.20 -8.40
C GLY A 259 17.44 -3.30 -9.56
N HIS A 260 16.25 -3.55 -10.10
CA HIS A 260 15.75 -2.84 -11.27
C HIS A 260 15.20 -1.44 -10.94
N ARG A 261 14.83 -1.18 -9.68
CA ARG A 261 14.32 0.13 -9.25
C ARG A 261 15.40 1.20 -9.22
N TYR A 262 16.63 0.84 -8.87
CA TYR A 262 17.72 1.79 -8.68
C TYR A 262 18.57 1.98 -9.94
N ASP A 263 18.60 3.21 -10.46
CA ASP A 263 19.51 3.59 -11.53
C ASP A 263 20.83 4.10 -10.94
N ARG A 264 21.91 3.33 -11.12
CA ARG A 264 23.25 3.68 -10.60
C ARG A 264 23.87 4.87 -11.30
N ALA A 265 23.48 5.16 -12.54
CA ALA A 265 24.07 6.25 -13.30
C ALA A 265 23.64 7.62 -12.75
N THR A 266 22.34 7.77 -12.44
CA THR A 266 21.81 9.00 -11.85
C THR A 266 21.81 8.98 -10.32
N GLY A 267 21.77 7.81 -9.69
CA GLY A 267 21.53 7.67 -8.27
C GLY A 267 20.05 7.83 -7.87
N LEU A 268 19.13 7.84 -8.84
CA LEU A 268 17.70 7.93 -8.63
C LEU A 268 17.03 6.56 -8.67
N SER A 269 15.78 6.51 -8.20
CA SER A 269 14.96 5.29 -8.19
C SER A 269 13.70 5.45 -9.02
N ARG A 270 13.14 4.30 -9.42
CA ARG A 270 11.97 4.14 -10.28
C ARG A 270 11.01 3.12 -9.67
N TYR A 271 9.74 3.21 -10.01
CA TYR A 271 8.80 2.13 -9.76
C TYR A 271 9.01 1.02 -10.80
N ASP A 272 9.20 -0.21 -10.35
CA ASP A 272 9.51 -1.36 -11.22
C ASP A 272 9.39 -2.67 -10.41
N GLY A 273 8.15 -3.05 -10.12
CA GLY A 273 7.83 -4.30 -9.41
C GLY A 273 8.36 -5.55 -10.13
N HIS A 274 8.57 -6.63 -9.37
CA HIS A 274 9.07 -7.90 -9.90
C HIS A 274 8.60 -9.08 -9.04
N PRO A 275 8.30 -10.27 -9.62
CA PRO A 275 8.34 -10.62 -11.05
C PRO A 275 7.25 -9.97 -11.90
N GLU A 276 7.47 -9.85 -13.21
CA GLU A 276 6.52 -9.21 -14.14
C GLU A 276 5.25 -10.04 -14.36
N THR A 277 4.16 -9.71 -13.67
CA THR A 277 2.88 -10.41 -13.80
C THR A 277 1.72 -9.43 -13.99
N LEU A 278 0.69 -9.85 -14.70
CA LEU A 278 -0.57 -9.10 -14.76
C LEU A 278 -1.21 -9.02 -13.37
N CYS A 279 -1.83 -7.87 -13.06
CA CYS A 279 -2.55 -7.71 -11.82
C CYS A 279 -3.81 -8.59 -11.82
N ARG A 280 -4.00 -9.37 -10.76
CA ARG A 280 -5.16 -10.28 -10.64
C ARG A 280 -6.41 -9.59 -10.10
N ALA A 281 -6.28 -8.34 -9.65
CA ALA A 281 -7.33 -7.57 -9.01
C ALA A 281 -8.01 -6.56 -9.96
N THR A 282 -7.86 -6.77 -11.27
CA THR A 282 -8.48 -5.97 -12.33
C THR A 282 -9.76 -6.60 -12.84
N GLU A 283 -10.61 -5.80 -13.48
CA GLU A 283 -11.84 -6.26 -14.11
C GLU A 283 -11.56 -7.21 -15.29
N ILE A 284 -12.55 -8.05 -15.60
CA ILE A 284 -12.49 -8.92 -16.79
C ILE A 284 -12.40 -8.03 -18.04
N GLY A 285 -11.40 -8.29 -18.89
CA GLY A 285 -11.18 -7.53 -20.11
C GLY A 285 -10.23 -6.34 -19.97
N HIS A 286 -9.80 -5.99 -18.74
CA HIS A 286 -8.88 -4.88 -18.50
C HIS A 286 -7.60 -4.93 -19.36
N TYR A 287 -7.06 -6.13 -19.57
CA TYR A 287 -5.84 -6.36 -20.36
C TYR A 287 -6.09 -6.75 -21.83
N ALA A 288 -7.29 -6.51 -22.37
CA ALA A 288 -7.61 -6.85 -23.76
C ALA A 288 -6.68 -6.14 -24.77
N TRP A 289 -6.25 -4.92 -24.46
CA TRP A 289 -5.31 -4.14 -25.28
C TRP A 289 -3.90 -4.76 -25.37
N MET A 290 -3.50 -5.61 -24.41
CA MET A 290 -2.21 -6.32 -24.43
C MET A 290 -2.26 -7.64 -25.21
N LYS A 291 -3.42 -8.05 -25.73
CA LYS A 291 -3.64 -9.40 -26.27
C LYS A 291 -2.67 -9.75 -27.41
N ASP A 292 -2.41 -8.80 -28.29
CA ASP A 292 -1.59 -9.00 -29.50
C ASP A 292 -0.10 -8.70 -29.26
N LEU A 293 0.26 -8.22 -28.05
CA LEU A 293 1.67 -8.04 -27.67
C LEU A 293 2.32 -9.40 -27.40
N THR A 294 3.54 -9.58 -27.90
CA THR A 294 4.35 -10.79 -27.70
C THR A 294 5.78 -10.44 -27.29
N GLY A 295 6.52 -11.44 -26.79
CA GLY A 295 7.94 -11.33 -26.45
C GLY A 295 8.26 -10.15 -25.53
N ASN A 296 9.30 -9.39 -25.88
CA ASN A 296 9.78 -8.25 -25.08
C ASN A 296 8.78 -7.10 -25.01
N ALA A 297 7.98 -6.87 -26.05
CA ALA A 297 6.96 -5.82 -26.05
C ALA A 297 5.90 -6.08 -24.97
N ARG A 298 5.43 -7.33 -24.87
CA ARG A 298 4.48 -7.72 -23.81
C ARG A 298 5.09 -7.60 -22.42
N LYS A 299 6.33 -8.07 -22.23
CA LYS A 299 7.03 -7.96 -20.93
C LYS A 299 7.19 -6.50 -20.48
N ARG A 300 7.53 -5.62 -21.42
CA ARG A 300 7.64 -4.17 -21.19
C ARG A 300 6.30 -3.56 -20.79
N ALA A 301 5.23 -3.88 -21.51
CA ALA A 301 3.88 -3.41 -21.18
C ALA A 301 3.44 -3.85 -19.77
N ILE A 302 3.72 -5.10 -19.38
CA ILE A 302 3.43 -5.61 -18.02
C ILE A 302 4.23 -4.84 -16.97
N ARG A 303 5.54 -4.65 -17.18
CA ARG A 303 6.38 -3.89 -16.23
C ARG A 303 5.95 -2.43 -16.10
N SER A 304 5.59 -1.79 -17.22
CA SER A 304 5.07 -0.42 -17.22
C SER A 304 3.75 -0.32 -16.43
N ASP A 305 2.79 -1.21 -16.70
CA ASP A 305 1.53 -1.30 -15.93
C ASP A 305 1.78 -1.50 -14.43
N MET A 306 2.69 -2.40 -14.06
CA MET A 306 3.06 -2.61 -12.67
C MET A 306 3.70 -1.38 -12.02
N ALA A 307 4.56 -0.66 -12.73
CA ALA A 307 5.16 0.59 -12.26
C ALA A 307 4.11 1.68 -12.03
N ILE A 308 3.14 1.80 -12.94
CA ILE A 308 1.99 2.71 -12.79
C ILE A 308 1.22 2.38 -11.51
N GLN A 309 0.84 1.12 -11.31
CA GLN A 309 0.11 0.73 -10.11
C GLN A 309 0.98 0.88 -8.83
N GLU A 310 2.29 0.61 -8.89
CA GLU A 310 3.21 0.74 -7.74
C GLU A 310 3.40 2.21 -7.35
N SER A 311 3.25 3.14 -8.30
CA SER A 311 3.25 4.58 -8.04
C SER A 311 2.00 5.10 -7.31
N GLY A 312 0.91 4.32 -7.28
CA GLY A 312 -0.40 4.74 -6.76
C GLY A 312 -1.20 5.67 -7.69
N HIS A 313 -0.69 5.95 -8.90
CA HIS A 313 -1.34 6.81 -9.90
C HIS A 313 -1.91 5.99 -11.07
N ASP A 314 -2.53 4.85 -10.79
CA ASP A 314 -3.23 3.99 -11.75
C ASP A 314 -4.66 4.52 -12.05
N THR A 315 -4.93 5.18 -13.17
CA THR A 315 -4.01 5.56 -14.26
C THR A 315 -3.98 7.07 -14.50
N THR A 316 -2.85 7.56 -15.01
CA THR A 316 -2.65 8.98 -15.35
C THR A 316 -1.87 9.15 -16.65
N ALA A 317 -2.23 10.15 -17.45
CA ALA A 317 -1.51 10.53 -18.68
C ALA A 317 0.00 10.77 -18.46
N ARG A 318 0.40 11.20 -17.25
CA ARG A 318 1.80 11.37 -16.86
C ARG A 318 2.63 10.07 -17.03
N LEU A 319 2.03 8.91 -16.78
CA LEU A 319 2.73 7.62 -16.76
C LEU A 319 2.30 6.67 -17.88
N THR A 320 1.10 6.83 -18.45
CA THR A 320 0.59 5.93 -19.51
C THR A 320 1.14 6.26 -20.91
N ARG A 321 1.70 7.46 -21.11
CA ARG A 321 2.26 7.90 -22.40
C ARG A 321 3.68 7.39 -22.66
N THR A 322 4.27 6.69 -21.70
CA THR A 322 5.66 6.23 -21.72
C THR A 322 5.78 4.85 -21.06
N ASP A 323 6.96 4.23 -21.17
CA ASP A 323 7.28 3.04 -20.38
C ASP A 323 7.59 3.48 -18.94
N ALA A 324 6.58 3.50 -18.06
CA ALA A 324 6.68 4.00 -16.68
C ALA A 324 7.80 3.34 -15.86
N CYS A 325 8.16 2.09 -16.17
CA CYS A 325 9.26 1.38 -15.52
C CYS A 325 10.66 1.94 -15.85
N ASP A 326 10.78 2.80 -16.87
CA ASP A 326 12.01 3.51 -17.23
C ASP A 326 12.09 4.90 -16.57
N ILE A 327 11.05 5.34 -15.87
CA ILE A 327 10.89 6.72 -15.36
C ILE A 327 11.30 6.83 -13.90
N ALA A 328 12.31 7.66 -13.63
CA ALA A 328 12.58 8.16 -12.29
C ALA A 328 11.59 9.29 -12.01
N THR A 329 10.61 9.03 -11.16
CA THR A 329 9.55 9.98 -10.86
C THR A 329 9.98 10.99 -9.79
N VAL A 330 9.49 12.22 -9.90
CA VAL A 330 9.74 13.27 -8.90
C VAL A 330 9.21 12.83 -7.53
N ASP A 331 8.00 12.26 -7.46
CA ASP A 331 7.39 11.80 -6.22
C ASP A 331 8.27 10.83 -5.43
N LEU A 332 8.66 9.70 -6.03
CA LEU A 332 9.46 8.66 -5.39
C LEU A 332 10.77 9.24 -4.89
N ASN A 333 11.46 10.02 -5.73
CA ASN A 333 12.77 10.56 -5.37
C ASN A 333 12.67 11.66 -4.30
N CYS A 334 11.57 12.42 -4.24
CA CYS A 334 11.29 13.30 -3.10
C CYS A 334 11.00 12.51 -1.81
N ILE A 335 10.29 11.39 -1.88
CA ILE A 335 10.06 10.52 -0.71
C ILE A 335 11.39 9.91 -0.24
N LEU A 336 12.24 9.44 -1.15
CA LEU A 336 13.55 8.89 -0.79
C LEU A 336 14.48 9.96 -0.17
N TYR A 337 14.44 11.20 -0.68
CA TYR A 337 15.11 12.33 -0.04
C TYR A 337 14.60 12.53 1.40
N ARG A 338 13.28 12.41 1.60
CA ARG A 338 12.67 12.54 2.93
C ARG A 338 13.10 11.41 3.85
N ILE A 339 13.15 10.17 3.38
CA ILE A 339 13.68 9.01 4.13
C ILE A 339 15.12 9.26 4.56
N GLU A 340 15.99 9.68 3.64
CA GLU A 340 17.40 9.99 3.95
C GLU A 340 17.50 11.12 4.99
N SER A 341 16.70 12.18 4.85
CA SER A 341 16.65 13.29 5.80
C SER A 341 16.12 12.88 7.18
N ASP A 342 15.11 12.02 7.24
CA ASP A 342 14.52 11.54 8.48
C ASP A 342 15.46 10.56 9.20
N LEU A 343 16.13 9.65 8.49
CA LEU A 343 17.15 8.76 9.07
C LEU A 343 18.35 9.55 9.62
N ALA A 344 18.73 10.65 8.97
CA ALA A 344 19.73 11.57 9.51
C ALA A 344 19.27 12.25 10.82
N LYS A 345 17.98 12.58 10.96
CA LYS A 345 17.39 13.15 12.19
C LYS A 345 17.25 12.11 13.29
N LEU A 346 16.98 10.85 12.92
CA LEU A 346 16.95 9.71 13.83
C LEU A 346 18.36 9.26 14.26
N HIS A 347 19.41 9.90 13.74
CA HIS A 347 20.80 9.55 14.00
C HIS A 347 21.13 8.08 13.69
N GLU A 348 20.49 7.52 12.66
CA GLU A 348 20.75 6.14 12.24
C GLU A 348 22.22 6.01 11.75
N PRO A 349 23.03 5.12 12.35
CA PRO A 349 24.49 5.18 12.19
C PRO A 349 25.04 4.43 10.97
N SER A 350 24.22 3.72 10.19
CA SER A 350 24.75 2.82 9.14
C SER A 350 25.52 3.54 8.02
N ARG A 351 25.26 4.83 7.79
CA ARG A 351 25.90 5.66 6.75
C ARG A 351 25.66 7.14 7.00
N ASP A 352 26.36 7.99 6.24
CA ASP A 352 26.06 9.42 6.21
C ASP A 352 24.79 9.69 5.39
N TRP A 353 23.66 9.67 6.06
CA TRP A 353 22.35 9.95 5.46
C TRP A 353 22.21 11.41 4.98
N ARG A 354 22.94 12.36 5.57
CA ARG A 354 22.90 13.76 5.13
C ARG A 354 23.58 13.92 3.78
N GLU A 355 24.67 13.20 3.56
CA GLU A 355 25.35 13.17 2.27
C GLU A 355 24.47 12.54 1.18
N LEU A 356 23.80 11.43 1.49
CA LEU A 356 22.87 10.79 0.54
C LEU A 356 21.71 11.73 0.16
N ALA A 357 21.09 12.38 1.14
CA ALA A 357 20.04 13.38 0.89
C ALA A 357 20.56 14.55 0.04
N ARG A 358 21.77 15.06 0.32
CA ARG A 358 22.39 16.14 -0.47
C ARG A 358 22.60 15.72 -1.92
N ALA A 359 23.23 14.57 -2.13
CA ALA A 359 23.51 14.05 -3.47
C ALA A 359 22.22 13.86 -4.28
N ARG A 360 21.17 13.29 -3.66
CA ARG A 360 19.86 13.13 -4.33
C ARG A 360 19.25 14.48 -4.70
N ARG A 361 19.26 15.44 -3.78
CA ARG A 361 18.76 16.80 -4.03
C ARG A 361 19.48 17.45 -5.21
N GLU A 362 20.80 17.36 -5.25
CA GLU A 362 21.62 17.94 -6.33
C GLU A 362 21.31 17.29 -7.68
N THR A 363 21.23 15.96 -7.73
CA THR A 363 20.81 15.23 -8.94
C THR A 363 19.41 15.66 -9.39
N MET A 364 18.43 15.73 -8.50
CA MET A 364 17.06 16.11 -8.87
C MET A 364 16.99 17.57 -9.37
N LEU A 365 17.70 18.50 -8.73
CA LEU A 365 17.77 19.88 -9.21
C LEU A 365 18.42 19.97 -10.60
N HIS A 366 19.41 19.12 -10.88
CA HIS A 366 20.09 19.10 -12.17
C HIS A 366 19.26 18.46 -13.28
N LEU A 367 18.62 17.30 -13.02
CA LEU A 367 17.98 16.48 -14.03
C LEU A 367 16.49 16.75 -14.21
N MET A 368 15.81 17.19 -13.14
CA MET A 368 14.34 17.21 -13.09
C MET A 368 13.75 18.62 -13.01
N TYR A 369 14.46 19.59 -12.43
CA TYR A 369 13.95 20.96 -12.33
C TYR A 369 14.11 21.72 -13.64
N ILE A 370 13.01 22.29 -14.17
CA ILE A 370 13.03 23.14 -15.36
C ILE A 370 12.71 24.58 -14.93
N PRO A 371 13.70 25.48 -14.78
CA PRO A 371 13.49 26.83 -14.26
C PRO A 371 12.48 27.66 -15.06
N THR A 372 12.49 27.54 -16.39
CA THR A 372 11.56 28.26 -17.29
C THR A 372 10.11 27.80 -17.14
N ARG A 373 9.89 26.60 -16.59
CA ARG A 373 8.56 26.06 -16.28
C ARG A 373 8.22 26.14 -14.80
N GLY A 374 9.18 26.50 -13.95
CA GLY A 374 8.97 26.64 -12.51
C GLY A 374 8.47 25.36 -11.83
N ALA A 375 8.91 24.19 -12.28
CA ALA A 375 8.47 22.89 -11.79
C ALA A 375 9.51 21.79 -12.01
N PHE A 376 9.37 20.69 -11.26
CA PHE A 376 10.09 19.45 -11.51
C PHE A 376 9.29 18.54 -12.44
N PHE A 377 10.00 17.79 -13.27
CA PHE A 377 9.46 16.84 -14.23
C PHE A 377 10.20 15.51 -14.12
N ASP A 378 9.54 14.43 -14.50
CA ASP A 378 10.12 13.10 -14.36
C ASP A 378 11.25 12.87 -15.36
N TYR A 379 12.22 12.03 -14.99
CA TYR A 379 13.40 11.77 -15.82
C TYR A 379 13.38 10.35 -16.36
N ASN A 380 13.45 10.20 -17.69
CA ASN A 380 13.56 8.89 -18.32
C ASN A 380 15.01 8.43 -18.27
N THR A 381 15.30 7.51 -17.36
CA THR A 381 16.65 6.95 -17.13
C THR A 381 17.20 6.15 -18.31
N LYS A 382 16.32 5.66 -19.19
CA LYS A 382 16.72 4.88 -20.37
C LYS A 382 17.14 5.77 -21.53
N THR A 383 16.40 6.85 -21.79
CA THR A 383 16.70 7.78 -22.89
C THR A 383 17.61 8.93 -22.47
N GLY A 384 17.73 9.18 -21.16
CA GLY A 384 18.48 10.29 -20.61
C GLY A 384 17.77 11.65 -20.74
N VAL A 385 16.45 11.64 -20.97
CA VAL A 385 15.65 12.83 -21.29
C VAL A 385 14.61 13.09 -20.20
N VAL A 386 14.42 14.35 -19.82
CA VAL A 386 13.33 14.79 -18.96
C VAL A 386 12.00 14.76 -19.72
N ASP A 387 11.00 14.09 -19.15
CA ASP A 387 9.64 14.09 -19.71
C ASP A 387 8.87 15.29 -19.16
N SER A 388 8.96 16.40 -19.90
CA SER A 388 8.20 17.61 -19.60
C SER A 388 6.85 17.65 -20.33
N SER A 389 6.29 16.52 -20.79
CA SER A 389 5.02 16.55 -21.54
C SER A 389 3.81 16.85 -20.64
N VAL A 390 3.91 16.55 -19.34
CA VAL A 390 2.84 16.75 -18.35
C VAL A 390 3.38 17.53 -17.16
N LEU A 391 2.73 18.64 -16.79
CA LEU A 391 2.95 19.28 -15.49
C LEU A 391 2.04 18.60 -14.47
N SER A 392 2.63 17.82 -13.57
CA SER A 392 1.89 17.15 -12.51
C SER A 392 1.91 17.93 -11.19
N ALA A 393 0.89 17.74 -10.36
CA ALA A 393 0.87 18.26 -9.00
C ALA A 393 2.08 17.77 -8.19
N THR A 394 2.49 16.52 -8.37
CA THR A 394 3.67 15.97 -7.67
C THR A 394 4.97 16.67 -8.04
N GLY A 395 5.12 17.12 -9.30
CA GLY A 395 6.26 17.90 -9.78
C GLY A 395 6.40 19.27 -9.12
N VAL A 396 5.39 19.70 -8.36
CA VAL A 396 5.36 20.98 -7.67
C VAL A 396 5.28 20.80 -6.15
N SER A 397 4.38 19.93 -5.68
CA SER A 397 4.09 19.78 -4.24
C SER A 397 5.08 18.89 -3.50
N TYR A 398 5.64 17.85 -4.12
CA TYR A 398 6.53 16.91 -3.41
C TYR A 398 7.89 17.53 -3.05
N PRO A 399 8.55 18.33 -3.92
CA PRO A 399 9.77 19.03 -3.56
C PRO A 399 9.59 19.99 -2.36
N LEU A 400 8.41 20.62 -2.27
CA LEU A 400 8.02 21.46 -1.14
C LEU A 400 7.75 20.60 0.12
N TRP A 401 6.96 19.54 -0.01
CA TRP A 401 6.61 18.66 1.11
C TRP A 401 7.83 17.98 1.75
N CYS A 402 8.76 17.47 0.94
CA CYS A 402 9.94 16.79 1.45
C CYS A 402 10.98 17.77 2.04
N GLY A 403 10.83 19.06 1.77
CA GLY A 403 11.69 20.13 2.27
C GLY A 403 13.03 20.27 1.54
N MET A 404 13.19 19.63 0.37
CA MET A 404 14.47 19.66 -0.35
C MET A 404 14.81 21.06 -0.90
N VAL A 405 13.82 21.94 -1.08
CA VAL A 405 14.03 23.29 -1.62
C VAL A 405 13.84 24.41 -0.60
N ASP A 406 13.60 24.13 0.68
CA ASP A 406 13.21 25.14 1.68
C ASP A 406 14.20 26.32 1.82
N ARG A 407 15.49 26.07 1.55
CA ARG A 407 16.55 27.09 1.61
C ARG A 407 16.74 27.86 0.31
N ASP A 408 16.06 27.47 -0.77
CA ASP A 408 16.10 28.12 -2.07
C ASP A 408 14.78 28.86 -2.32
N ARG A 409 14.73 30.11 -1.84
CA ARG A 409 13.53 30.94 -1.89
C ARG A 409 13.02 31.15 -3.32
N THR A 410 13.92 31.29 -4.28
CA THR A 410 13.57 31.48 -5.69
C THR A 410 12.87 30.25 -6.25
N THR A 411 13.41 29.05 -6.00
CA THR A 411 12.76 27.81 -6.43
C THR A 411 11.41 27.61 -5.74
N VAL A 412 11.31 27.89 -4.44
CA VAL A 412 10.03 27.85 -3.69
C VAL A 412 8.98 28.78 -4.30
N ASP A 413 9.32 30.05 -4.52
CA ASP A 413 8.39 31.04 -5.06
C ASP A 413 7.95 30.65 -6.49
N ASN A 414 8.85 30.09 -7.31
CA ASN A 414 8.51 29.57 -8.63
C ASN A 414 7.53 28.38 -8.56
N LEU A 415 7.78 27.41 -7.68
CA LEU A 415 6.90 26.25 -7.50
C LEU A 415 5.51 26.69 -7.02
N VAL A 416 5.44 27.55 -6.01
CA VAL A 416 4.17 28.08 -5.49
C VAL A 416 3.42 28.84 -6.58
N LYS A 417 4.10 29.69 -7.35
CA LYS A 417 3.49 30.40 -8.47
C LYS A 417 2.93 29.42 -9.50
N THR A 418 3.69 28.38 -9.88
CA THR A 418 3.22 27.36 -10.82
C THR A 418 2.00 26.62 -10.29
N LEU A 419 2.03 26.17 -9.02
CA LEU A 419 0.90 25.51 -8.37
C LEU A 419 -0.37 26.38 -8.46
N MET A 420 -0.26 27.64 -8.03
CA MET A 420 -1.40 28.55 -7.91
C MET A 420 -1.94 29.04 -9.26
N THR A 421 -1.10 29.10 -10.30
CA THR A 421 -1.51 29.65 -11.60
C THR A 421 -1.83 28.59 -12.65
N LYS A 422 -1.34 27.35 -12.48
CA LYS A 422 -1.50 26.27 -13.47
C LYS A 422 -2.31 25.10 -12.98
N LEU A 423 -2.30 24.82 -11.67
CA LEU A 423 -2.93 23.63 -11.11
C LEU A 423 -4.04 23.94 -10.09
N ALA A 424 -4.17 25.18 -9.62
CA ALA A 424 -5.27 25.56 -8.75
C ALA A 424 -6.59 25.70 -9.54
N ALA A 425 -7.66 25.15 -8.97
CA ALA A 425 -9.03 25.18 -9.45
C ALA A 425 -9.99 25.47 -8.27
N PRO A 426 -11.28 25.79 -8.50
CA PRO A 426 -12.21 26.11 -7.41
C PRO A 426 -12.33 25.03 -6.32
N GLY A 427 -12.15 23.76 -6.70
CA GLY A 427 -12.21 22.61 -5.77
C GLY A 427 -10.87 22.19 -5.17
N GLY A 428 -9.78 22.91 -5.41
CA GLY A 428 -8.44 22.57 -4.92
C GLY A 428 -7.40 22.47 -6.04
N VAL A 429 -6.45 21.55 -5.91
CA VAL A 429 -5.36 21.36 -6.88
C VAL A 429 -5.69 20.21 -7.82
N VAL A 430 -5.68 20.44 -9.14
CA VAL A 430 -5.82 19.37 -10.14
C VAL A 430 -4.54 18.51 -10.20
N SER A 431 -4.69 17.24 -10.52
CA SER A 431 -3.58 16.28 -10.50
C SER A 431 -2.51 16.59 -11.56
N ASN A 432 -2.88 17.19 -12.68
CA ASN A 432 -1.99 17.62 -13.75
C ASN A 432 -2.65 18.67 -14.66
N ASP A 433 -1.89 19.24 -15.59
CA ASP A 433 -2.31 20.28 -16.53
C ASP A 433 -3.02 19.77 -17.79
N ILE A 434 -3.19 18.47 -17.95
CA ILE A 434 -3.96 17.87 -19.05
C ILE A 434 -5.41 17.67 -18.59
N THR A 435 -6.33 18.25 -19.34
CA THR A 435 -7.74 17.85 -19.29
C THR A 435 -7.84 16.53 -20.05
N ASP A 436 -8.02 15.40 -19.37
CA ASP A 436 -8.28 14.11 -20.03
C ASP A 436 -9.58 14.23 -20.86
N ASP A 437 -9.48 14.62 -22.13
CA ASP A 437 -10.57 14.58 -23.11
C ASP A 437 -10.68 13.20 -23.77
N HIS A 438 -9.77 12.29 -23.44
CA HIS A 438 -9.74 10.93 -23.96
C HIS A 438 -9.68 9.96 -22.80
N ARG A 439 -10.86 9.43 -22.45
CA ARG A 439 -10.96 8.10 -21.86
C ARG A 439 -10.17 7.17 -22.80
N GLY A 440 -9.06 6.62 -22.30
CA GLY A 440 -8.42 5.47 -22.93
C GLY A 440 -9.42 4.33 -23.13
#